data_AF-A0A1Y1XTC7-F1
#
_entry.id   AF-A0A1Y1XTC7-F1
#
_cell.length_a   1.000
_cell.length_b   1.000
_cell.length_c   1.000
_cell.angle_alpha   90.00
_cell.angle_beta   90.00
_cell.angle_gamma   90.00
#
_symmetry.space_group_name_H-M   'P 1'
#
loop_
_entity.id
_entity.type
_entity.pdbx_description
1 polymer ?
#
loop_
_entity_poly.entity_id
_entity_poly.type
_entity_poly.pdbx_seq_one_letter_code
_entity_poly.pdbx_strand_id
1 'polypeptide(L)'
;MHLPGRLSPQRYSCARKADQATAQFTDFAADITTFLWHSDIYPLSSWNGNQFRNYCRHIIHSTRVSASVVILALKYISRLKHQRNYHQPRPGSEYHIFTIALLLANKFLEDQILTTQYWSKQSNISTAQLKLLEIEMLKGTDYSLYVSQGEYLHWLKQLEYYINLRHAYLQQCESRVLQAPQSEPESENPYAPQLQTSKSLYTVDIYPIIG
;
A
#
# COMPACT_ATOMS: atom_id res chain seq x y z
N MET A 1 -19.85 -38.93 0.42
CA MET A 1 -19.27 -37.90 -0.48
C MET A 1 -20.28 -36.76 -0.58
N HIS A 2 -20.06 -35.67 0.14
CA HIS A 2 -20.91 -34.47 0.08
C HIS A 2 -20.28 -33.50 -0.92
N LEU A 3 -20.98 -33.21 -2.02
CA LEU A 3 -20.55 -32.20 -2.99
C LEU A 3 -20.72 -30.80 -2.37
N PRO A 4 -19.75 -29.88 -2.52
CA PRO A 4 -19.93 -28.50 -2.09
C PRO A 4 -21.04 -27.84 -2.93
N GLY A 5 -22.05 -27.31 -2.25
CA GLY A 5 -23.24 -26.74 -2.87
C GLY A 5 -22.91 -25.62 -3.86
N ARG A 6 -23.49 -25.70 -5.07
CA ARG A 6 -23.50 -24.60 -6.04
C ARG A 6 -24.13 -23.39 -5.39
N LEU A 7 -23.39 -22.28 -5.31
CA LEU A 7 -23.93 -21.00 -4.84
C LEU A 7 -25.05 -20.55 -5.82
N SER A 8 -26.02 -19.79 -5.34
CA SER A 8 -27.10 -19.27 -6.20
C SER A 8 -26.62 -18.06 -7.03
N PRO A 9 -27.22 -17.77 -8.20
CA PRO A 9 -26.84 -16.64 -9.07
C PRO A 9 -26.73 -15.28 -8.35
N GLN A 10 -27.62 -15.03 -7.39
CA GLN A 10 -27.61 -13.82 -6.57
C GLN A 10 -26.41 -13.77 -5.59
N ARG A 11 -26.01 -14.93 -5.03
CA ARG A 11 -24.83 -15.04 -4.17
C ARG A 11 -23.54 -14.81 -4.97
N TYR A 12 -23.47 -15.24 -6.22
CA TYR A 12 -22.34 -14.93 -7.11
C TYR A 12 -22.22 -13.42 -7.40
N SER A 13 -23.34 -12.72 -7.64
CA SER A 13 -23.32 -11.26 -7.88
C SER A 13 -22.89 -10.48 -6.64
N CYS A 14 -23.41 -10.84 -5.46
CA CYS A 14 -23.05 -10.19 -4.20
C CYS A 14 -21.58 -10.45 -3.83
N ALA A 15 -21.10 -11.68 -3.98
CA ALA A 15 -19.70 -12.04 -3.73
C ALA A 15 -18.76 -11.24 -4.65
N ARG A 16 -19.06 -11.17 -5.95
CA ARG A 16 -18.25 -10.41 -6.91
C ARG A 16 -18.20 -8.90 -6.58
N LYS A 17 -19.30 -8.33 -6.10
CA LYS A 17 -19.34 -6.92 -5.66
C LYS A 17 -18.50 -6.69 -4.40
N ALA A 18 -18.57 -7.60 -3.42
CA ALA A 18 -17.77 -7.52 -2.19
C ALA A 18 -16.27 -7.66 -2.48
N ASP A 19 -15.89 -8.57 -3.37
CA ASP A 19 -14.50 -8.75 -3.80
C ASP A 19 -13.97 -7.49 -4.51
N GLN A 20 -14.80 -6.87 -5.36
CA GLN A 20 -14.45 -5.63 -6.05
C GLN A 20 -14.28 -4.45 -5.08
N ALA A 21 -15.18 -4.29 -4.12
CA ALA A 21 -15.06 -3.23 -3.10
C ALA A 21 -13.78 -3.40 -2.26
N THR A 22 -13.45 -4.64 -1.90
CA THR A 22 -12.21 -4.97 -1.19
C THR A 22 -10.98 -4.64 -2.02
N ALA A 23 -10.99 -4.98 -3.31
CA ALA A 23 -9.91 -4.64 -4.23
C ALA A 23 -9.72 -3.11 -4.36
N GLN A 24 -10.82 -2.35 -4.46
CA GLN A 24 -10.77 -0.89 -4.51
C GLN A 24 -10.23 -0.28 -3.23
N PHE A 25 -10.63 -0.80 -2.06
CA PHE A 25 -10.13 -0.34 -0.77
C PHE A 25 -8.64 -0.62 -0.58
N THR A 26 -8.17 -1.79 -0.99
CA THR A 26 -6.74 -2.15 -0.92
C THR A 26 -5.89 -1.33 -1.89
N ASP A 27 -6.40 -1.03 -3.08
CA ASP A 27 -5.75 -0.13 -4.04
C ASP A 27 -5.68 1.30 -3.51
N PHE A 28 -6.74 1.75 -2.85
CA PHE A 28 -6.76 3.03 -2.17
C PHE A 28 -5.69 3.10 -1.06
N ALA A 29 -5.59 2.07 -0.22
CA ALA A 29 -4.57 2.02 0.83
C ALA A 29 -3.14 2.07 0.27
N ALA A 30 -2.88 1.37 -0.84
CA ALA A 30 -1.60 1.41 -1.52
C ALA A 30 -1.30 2.82 -2.05
N ASP A 31 -2.26 3.45 -2.73
CA ASP A 31 -2.11 4.80 -3.30
C ASP A 31 -1.84 5.85 -2.21
N ILE A 32 -2.58 5.79 -1.09
CA ILE A 32 -2.34 6.67 0.05
C ILE A 32 -0.98 6.41 0.69
N THR A 33 -0.57 5.16 0.82
CA THR A 33 0.75 4.84 1.37
C THR A 33 1.84 5.41 0.49
N THR A 34 1.77 5.23 -0.84
CA THR A 34 2.73 5.81 -1.76
C THR A 34 2.76 7.33 -1.68
N PHE A 35 1.59 7.97 -1.60
CA PHE A 35 1.45 9.43 -1.47
C PHE A 35 2.03 9.97 -0.16
N LEU A 36 1.70 9.33 0.96
CA LEU A 36 2.19 9.72 2.28
C LEU A 36 3.69 9.46 2.43
N TRP A 37 4.18 8.35 1.89
CA TRP A 37 5.59 7.98 2.03
C TRP A 37 6.45 8.84 1.10
N HIS A 38 6.27 8.79 -0.22
CA HIS A 38 7.25 9.37 -1.17
C HIS A 38 7.23 10.88 -1.37
N SER A 39 6.17 11.58 -0.96
CA SER A 39 6.03 13.04 -0.85
C SER A 39 6.92 13.93 -1.75
N ASP A 40 6.26 14.58 -2.70
CA ASP A 40 6.77 15.48 -3.74
C ASP A 40 7.44 14.77 -4.94
N ILE A 41 6.65 14.62 -6.00
CA ILE A 41 7.11 14.42 -7.39
C ILE A 41 7.75 13.04 -7.65
N TYR A 42 6.93 12.00 -7.56
CA TYR A 42 7.03 10.96 -8.58
C TYR A 42 5.71 10.93 -9.32
N PRO A 43 5.69 11.18 -10.65
CA PRO A 43 4.50 10.92 -11.42
C PRO A 43 4.12 9.45 -11.15
N LEU A 44 2.82 9.20 -11.03
CA LEU A 44 2.18 7.90 -10.84
C LEU A 44 2.63 6.80 -11.86
N SER A 45 3.62 7.08 -12.70
CA SER A 45 4.14 6.30 -13.81
C SER A 45 5.56 5.74 -13.62
N SER A 46 6.33 6.06 -12.58
CA SER A 46 7.73 5.58 -12.49
C SER A 46 8.06 4.83 -11.19
N TRP A 47 7.47 3.64 -11.03
CA TRP A 47 8.02 2.41 -10.42
C TRP A 47 6.87 1.53 -9.93
N ASN A 48 6.67 0.35 -10.52
CA ASN A 48 5.94 -0.81 -9.98
C ASN A 48 4.66 -0.56 -9.12
N GLY A 49 3.87 0.49 -9.35
CA GLY A 49 2.65 0.77 -8.58
C GLY A 49 1.69 -0.43 -8.56
N ASN A 50 1.66 -1.20 -9.65
CA ASN A 50 0.91 -2.45 -9.73
C ASN A 50 1.47 -3.56 -8.82
N GLN A 51 2.80 -3.67 -8.65
CA GLN A 51 3.38 -4.67 -7.76
C GLN A 51 3.12 -4.34 -6.29
N PHE A 52 3.27 -3.08 -5.89
CA PHE A 52 2.97 -2.66 -4.53
C PHE A 52 1.48 -2.79 -4.21
N ARG A 53 0.60 -2.41 -5.15
CA ARG A 53 -0.84 -2.69 -5.02
C ARG A 53 -1.12 -4.17 -4.83
N ASN A 54 -0.56 -5.04 -5.69
CA ASN A 54 -0.71 -6.49 -5.57
C ASN A 54 -0.23 -7.01 -4.21
N TYR A 55 0.87 -6.46 -3.70
CA TYR A 55 1.39 -6.76 -2.37
C TYR A 55 0.41 -6.34 -1.26
N CYS A 56 -0.10 -5.11 -1.30
CA CYS A 56 -1.12 -4.63 -0.35
C CYS A 56 -2.39 -5.51 -0.39
N ARG A 57 -2.86 -5.90 -1.59
CA ARG A 57 -4.01 -6.83 -1.71
C ARG A 57 -3.68 -8.18 -1.06
N HIS A 58 -2.50 -8.73 -1.35
CA HIS A 58 -2.07 -10.01 -0.81
C HIS A 58 -2.01 -9.98 0.72
N ILE A 59 -1.29 -9.01 1.31
CA ILE A 59 -1.05 -8.97 2.75
C ILE A 59 -2.33 -8.67 3.54
N ILE A 60 -3.20 -7.77 3.05
CA ILE A 60 -4.48 -7.48 3.70
C ILE A 60 -5.39 -8.71 3.65
N HIS A 61 -5.47 -9.37 2.49
CA HIS A 61 -6.32 -10.56 2.33
C HIS A 61 -5.79 -11.75 3.14
N SER A 62 -4.48 -11.99 3.16
CA SER A 62 -3.89 -13.13 3.86
C SER A 62 -3.99 -12.98 5.37
N THR A 63 -3.68 -11.79 5.90
CA THR A 63 -3.74 -11.49 7.34
C THR A 63 -5.17 -11.31 7.86
N ARG A 64 -6.16 -11.13 6.97
CA ARG A 64 -7.58 -10.92 7.31
C ARG A 64 -7.82 -9.74 8.26
N VAL A 65 -6.96 -8.73 8.18
CA VAL A 65 -7.11 -7.49 8.96
C VAL A 65 -8.37 -6.74 8.57
N SER A 66 -8.99 -6.07 9.55
CA SER A 66 -10.18 -5.26 9.33
C SER A 66 -9.87 -3.95 8.59
N ALA A 67 -10.89 -3.32 7.99
CA ALA A 67 -10.73 -2.01 7.34
C ALA A 67 -10.26 -0.94 8.35
N SER A 68 -10.72 -1.02 9.60
CA SER A 68 -10.31 -0.14 10.70
C SER A 68 -8.81 -0.23 10.97
N VAL A 69 -8.24 -1.44 10.97
CA VAL A 69 -6.79 -1.69 11.09
C VAL A 69 -6.03 -1.04 9.94
N VAL A 70 -6.50 -1.19 8.70
CA VAL A 70 -5.87 -0.56 7.53
C VAL A 70 -5.92 0.97 7.64
N ILE A 71 -7.05 1.56 8.00
CA ILE A 71 -7.20 3.01 8.16
C ILE A 71 -6.26 3.55 9.25
N LEU A 72 -6.14 2.81 10.36
CA LEU A 72 -5.23 3.16 11.46
C LEU A 72 -3.76 3.02 11.05
N ALA A 73 -3.41 2.00 10.26
CA ALA A 73 -2.08 1.85 9.70
C ALA A 73 -1.70 3.07 8.84
N LEU A 74 -2.58 3.52 7.94
CA LEU A 74 -2.35 4.73 7.14
C LEU A 74 -2.14 5.98 8.01
N LYS A 75 -2.84 6.06 9.15
CA LYS A 75 -2.64 7.15 10.13
C LYS A 75 -1.25 7.09 10.75
N TYR A 76 -0.73 5.92 11.06
CA TYR A 76 0.62 5.76 11.61
C TYR A 76 1.69 6.17 10.60
N ILE A 77 1.52 5.82 9.32
CA ILE A 77 2.40 6.27 8.23
C ILE A 77 2.35 7.80 8.12
N SER A 78 1.15 8.38 8.17
CA SER A 78 0.98 9.84 8.18
C SER A 78 1.71 10.49 9.36
N ARG A 79 1.60 9.93 10.58
CA ARG A 79 2.32 10.45 11.76
C ARG A 79 3.83 10.42 11.56
N LEU A 80 4.38 9.34 11.00
CA LEU A 80 5.81 9.21 10.78
C LEU A 80 6.35 10.24 9.78
N LYS A 81 5.59 10.57 8.73
CA LYS A 81 5.94 11.62 7.76
C LYS A 81 6.12 13.00 8.42
N HIS A 82 5.31 13.33 9.42
CA HIS A 82 5.33 14.66 10.05
C HIS A 82 6.42 14.82 11.12
N GLN A 83 7.26 13.81 11.31
CA GLN A 83 8.33 13.84 12.31
C GLN A 83 9.55 14.59 11.79
N ARG A 84 10.23 15.32 12.67
CA ARG A 84 11.38 16.17 12.30
C ARG A 84 12.57 15.38 11.74
N ASN A 85 12.68 14.09 12.07
CA ASN A 85 13.76 13.20 11.64
C ASN A 85 13.32 12.26 10.51
N TYR A 86 12.27 12.61 9.77
CA TYR A 86 11.84 11.83 8.61
C TYR A 86 12.93 11.88 7.52
N HIS A 87 13.54 10.74 7.22
CA HIS A 87 14.48 10.61 6.12
C HIS A 87 13.75 10.35 4.80
N GLN A 88 14.37 10.78 3.69
CA GLN A 88 13.81 10.51 2.36
C GLN A 88 13.59 9.00 2.16
N PRO A 89 12.39 8.60 1.72
CA PRO A 89 12.05 7.21 1.49
C PRO A 89 12.85 6.67 0.32
N ARG A 90 13.30 5.42 0.46
CA ARG A 90 14.02 4.70 -0.60
C ARG A 90 13.04 3.81 -1.39
N PRO A 91 13.30 3.55 -2.68
CA PRO A 91 12.50 2.59 -3.43
C PRO A 91 12.44 1.23 -2.71
N GLY A 92 11.23 0.67 -2.55
CA GLY A 92 11.00 -0.58 -1.84
C GLY A 92 10.73 -0.42 -0.33
N SER A 93 11.03 0.73 0.26
CA SER A 93 10.75 0.98 1.68
C SER A 93 9.25 1.08 1.98
N GLU A 94 8.41 1.32 0.97
CA GLU A 94 6.95 1.31 1.07
C GLU A 94 6.38 -0.06 1.52
N TYR A 95 7.03 -1.16 1.14
CA TYR A 95 6.61 -2.51 1.54
C TYR A 95 6.83 -2.73 3.04
N HIS A 96 7.98 -2.28 3.54
CA HIS A 96 8.33 -2.36 4.95
C HIS A 96 7.41 -1.47 5.78
N ILE A 97 7.29 -0.18 5.43
CA ILE A 97 6.50 0.74 6.24
C ILE A 97 5.02 0.36 6.28
N PHE A 98 4.46 -0.08 5.15
CA PHE A 98 3.08 -0.53 5.09
C PHE A 98 2.85 -1.74 6.00
N THR A 99 3.74 -2.73 5.92
CA THR A 99 3.65 -3.96 6.71
C THR A 99 3.72 -3.69 8.21
N ILE A 100 4.66 -2.86 8.64
CA ILE A 100 4.86 -2.57 10.06
C ILE A 100 3.73 -1.72 10.61
N ALA A 101 3.26 -0.74 9.83
CA ALA A 101 2.08 0.04 10.20
C ALA A 101 0.86 -0.86 10.40
N LEU A 102 0.65 -1.82 9.50
CA LEU A 102 -0.45 -2.78 9.56
C LEU A 102 -0.33 -3.74 10.74
N LEU A 103 0.88 -4.23 11.01
CA LEU A 103 1.20 -5.09 12.14
C LEU A 103 0.93 -4.38 13.47
N LEU A 104 1.40 -3.14 13.63
CA LEU A 104 1.17 -2.34 14.84
C LEU A 104 -0.31 -1.99 15.03
N ALA A 105 -1.02 -1.63 13.95
CA ALA A 105 -2.44 -1.32 14.01
C ALA A 105 -3.27 -2.56 14.38
N ASN A 106 -2.92 -3.75 13.84
CA ASN A 106 -3.56 -5.01 14.21
C ASN A 106 -3.33 -5.33 15.69
N LYS A 107 -2.08 -5.21 16.17
CA LYS A 107 -1.74 -5.41 17.58
C LYS A 107 -2.48 -4.45 18.52
N PHE A 108 -2.83 -3.26 18.04
CA PHE A 108 -3.50 -2.24 18.84
C PHE A 108 -5.02 -2.42 18.89
N LEU A 109 -5.66 -2.85 17.79
CA LEU A 109 -7.12 -2.93 17.68
C LEU A 109 -7.69 -4.33 17.88
N GLU A 110 -6.97 -5.37 17.49
CA GLU A 110 -7.50 -6.73 17.43
C GLU A 110 -6.87 -7.59 18.53
N ASP A 111 -7.69 -8.31 19.31
CA ASP A 111 -7.23 -9.28 20.32
C ASP A 111 -6.60 -10.56 19.69
N GLN A 112 -6.45 -10.57 18.36
CA GLN A 112 -5.84 -11.66 17.61
C GLN A 112 -4.32 -11.48 17.56
N ILE A 113 -3.60 -12.29 18.34
CA ILE A 113 -2.13 -12.29 18.36
C ILE A 113 -1.60 -13.05 17.14
N LEU A 114 -1.53 -12.37 15.99
CA LEU A 114 -0.75 -12.84 14.85
C LEU A 114 0.75 -12.80 15.21
N THR A 115 1.42 -13.94 15.16
CA THR A 115 2.84 -14.03 15.53
C THR A 115 3.73 -13.29 14.53
N THR A 116 4.87 -12.77 14.97
CA THR A 116 5.86 -12.17 14.05
C THR A 116 6.31 -13.15 12.97
N GLN A 117 6.30 -14.46 13.24
CA GLN A 117 6.58 -15.50 12.24
C GLN A 117 5.51 -15.54 11.14
N TYR A 118 4.24 -15.40 11.50
CA TYR A 118 3.15 -15.35 10.52
C TYR A 118 3.28 -14.11 9.63
N TRP A 119 3.50 -12.94 10.23
CA TRP A 119 3.76 -11.70 9.49
C TRP A 119 4.96 -11.83 8.56
N SER A 120 6.05 -12.44 9.03
CA SER A 120 7.26 -12.70 8.23
C SER A 120 6.94 -13.54 6.99
N LYS A 121 6.12 -14.58 7.16
CA LYS A 121 5.69 -15.44 6.05
C LYS A 121 4.81 -14.70 5.04
N GLN A 122 3.90 -13.81 5.49
CA GLN A 122 3.01 -13.09 4.57
C GLN A 122 3.70 -11.92 3.86
N SER A 123 4.67 -11.27 4.52
CA SER A 123 5.36 -10.12 3.96
C SER A 123 6.64 -10.47 3.20
N ASN A 124 7.17 -11.70 3.37
CA ASN A 124 8.51 -12.13 2.97
C ASN A 124 9.64 -11.29 3.61
N ILE A 125 9.39 -10.68 4.77
CA ILE A 125 10.38 -9.94 5.56
C ILE A 125 10.84 -10.84 6.70
N SER A 126 12.14 -10.92 6.98
CA SER A 126 12.63 -11.78 8.08
C SER A 126 12.05 -11.36 9.44
N THR A 127 11.87 -12.29 10.36
CA THR A 127 11.37 -11.97 11.72
C THR A 127 12.28 -11.00 12.47
N ALA A 128 13.59 -11.08 12.24
CA ALA A 128 14.57 -10.18 12.84
C ALA A 128 14.38 -8.75 12.34
N GLN A 129 14.21 -8.60 11.02
CA GLN A 129 13.95 -7.31 10.40
C GLN A 129 12.59 -6.74 10.82
N LEU A 130 11.52 -7.55 10.86
CA LEU A 130 10.22 -7.11 11.36
C LEU A 130 10.31 -6.52 12.77
N LYS A 131 11.02 -7.19 13.68
CA LYS A 131 11.22 -6.70 15.05
C LYS A 131 11.99 -5.38 15.09
N LEU A 132 13.04 -5.25 14.28
CA LEU A 132 13.83 -4.01 14.21
C LEU A 132 12.96 -2.85 13.70
N LEU A 133 12.27 -3.06 12.57
CA LEU A 133 11.41 -2.05 11.97
C LEU A 133 10.23 -1.68 12.88
N GLU A 134 9.70 -2.63 13.65
CA GLU A 134 8.68 -2.37 14.67
C GLU A 134 9.19 -1.38 15.74
N ILE A 135 10.39 -1.63 16.27
CA ILE A 135 11.03 -0.73 17.24
C ILE A 135 11.26 0.65 16.62
N GLU A 136 11.76 0.71 15.39
CA GLU A 136 12.00 1.97 14.69
C GLU A 136 10.69 2.74 14.47
N MET A 137 9.63 2.10 13.99
CA MET A 137 8.35 2.77 13.78
C MET A 137 7.73 3.28 15.10
N LEU A 138 7.88 2.54 16.20
CA LEU A 138 7.47 2.99 17.53
C LEU A 138 8.26 4.22 17.97
N LYS A 139 9.58 4.21 17.82
CA LYS A 139 10.42 5.39 18.10
C LYS A 139 10.03 6.58 17.23
N GLY A 140 9.79 6.35 15.94
CA GLY A 140 9.40 7.39 14.99
C GLY A 140 8.04 7.99 15.29
N THR A 141 7.12 7.22 15.85
CA THR A 141 5.83 7.73 16.31
C THR A 141 5.86 8.26 17.75
N ASP A 142 7.03 8.32 18.38
CA ASP A 142 7.21 8.65 19.80
C ASP A 142 6.30 7.81 20.72
N TYR A 143 6.12 6.53 20.36
CA TYR A 143 5.20 5.58 20.99
C TYR A 143 3.73 6.06 21.03
N SER A 144 3.40 7.13 20.31
CA SER A 144 2.06 7.68 20.18
C SER A 144 1.28 6.87 19.15
N LEU A 145 0.75 5.73 19.59
CA LEU A 145 -0.16 4.88 18.80
C LEU A 145 -1.63 5.19 19.07
N TYR A 146 -1.95 5.71 20.25
CA TYR A 146 -3.33 6.05 20.59
C TYR A 146 -3.86 7.11 19.62
N VAL A 147 -5.06 6.87 19.08
CA VAL A 147 -5.81 7.81 18.24
C VAL A 147 -7.17 8.00 18.90
N SER A 148 -7.45 9.22 19.35
CA SER A 148 -8.76 9.54 19.93
C SER A 148 -9.88 9.43 18.87
N GLN A 149 -11.12 9.25 19.30
CA GLN A 149 -12.26 9.22 18.38
C GLN A 149 -12.32 10.47 17.49
N GLY A 150 -12.10 11.66 18.06
CA GLY A 150 -12.09 12.92 17.31
C GLY A 150 -10.99 12.97 16.26
N GLU A 151 -9.79 12.50 16.60
CA GLU A 151 -8.67 12.42 15.66
C GLU A 151 -8.92 11.38 14.55
N TYR A 152 -9.53 10.24 14.90
CA TYR A 152 -9.89 9.20 13.94
C TYR A 152 -10.94 9.70 12.95
N LEU A 153 -11.99 10.38 13.42
CA LEU A 153 -13.01 10.99 12.56
C LEU A 153 -12.43 12.08 11.67
N HIS A 154 -11.51 12.91 12.20
CA HIS A 154 -10.80 13.88 11.39
C HIS A 154 -9.97 13.20 10.29
N TRP A 155 -9.27 12.10 10.65
CA TRP A 155 -8.48 11.33 9.69
C TRP A 155 -9.33 10.73 8.57
N LEU A 156 -10.52 10.20 8.87
CA LEU A 156 -11.45 9.73 7.84
C LEU A 156 -11.83 10.82 6.83
N LYS A 157 -12.08 12.05 7.30
CA LYS A 157 -12.36 13.19 6.40
C LYS A 157 -11.17 13.53 5.51
N GLN A 158 -9.94 13.42 6.02
CA GLN A 158 -8.73 13.61 5.21
C GLN A 158 -8.60 12.52 4.14
N LEU A 159 -8.88 11.26 4.50
CA LEU A 159 -8.91 10.15 3.54
C LEU A 159 -9.96 10.35 2.45
N GLU A 160 -11.17 10.80 2.81
CA GLU A 160 -12.23 11.15 1.86
C GLU A 160 -11.77 12.27 0.89
N TYR A 161 -11.10 13.29 1.41
CA TYR A 161 -10.50 14.34 0.58
C TYR A 161 -9.48 13.77 -0.41
N TYR A 162 -8.59 12.87 0.01
CA TYR A 162 -7.65 12.22 -0.91
C TYR A 162 -8.33 11.36 -1.99
N ILE A 163 -9.43 10.67 -1.64
CA ILE A 163 -10.25 9.94 -2.61
C ILE A 163 -10.76 10.91 -3.68
N ASN A 164 -11.36 12.02 -3.27
CA ASN A 164 -11.90 13.03 -4.19
C ASN A 164 -10.83 13.64 -5.09
N LEU A 165 -9.66 13.99 -4.53
CA LEU A 165 -8.52 14.48 -5.30
C LEU A 165 -8.06 13.48 -6.36
N ARG A 166 -7.95 12.19 -6.00
CA ARG A 166 -7.58 11.13 -6.92
C ARG A 166 -8.60 10.98 -8.05
N HIS A 167 -9.90 10.99 -7.73
CA HIS A 167 -10.94 10.93 -8.76
C HIS A 167 -10.88 12.10 -9.74
N ALA A 168 -10.69 13.33 -9.22
CA ALA A 168 -10.54 14.51 -10.07
C ALA A 168 -9.31 14.41 -10.98
N TYR A 169 -8.17 13.95 -10.45
CA TYR A 169 -6.94 13.75 -11.23
C TYR A 169 -7.14 12.72 -12.35
N LEU A 170 -7.76 11.57 -12.06
CA LEU A 170 -7.99 10.51 -13.05
C LEU A 170 -8.92 10.98 -14.18
N GLN A 171 -10.00 11.72 -13.85
CA GLN A 171 -10.90 12.31 -14.85
C GLN A 171 -10.16 13.30 -15.76
N GLN A 172 -9.22 14.07 -15.21
CA GLN A 172 -8.40 15.00 -15.99
C GLN A 172 -7.44 14.26 -16.93
N CYS A 173 -6.81 13.17 -16.49
CA CYS A 173 -5.93 12.35 -17.33
C CYS A 173 -6.69 11.71 -18.50
N GLU A 174 -7.88 11.15 -18.25
CA GLU A 174 -8.74 10.56 -19.27
C GLU A 174 -9.12 11.59 -20.35
N SER A 175 -9.47 12.80 -19.91
CA SER A 175 -9.77 13.92 -20.81
C SER A 175 -8.57 14.36 -21.66
N ARG A 176 -7.33 14.30 -21.11
CA ARG A 176 -6.09 14.62 -21.85
C ARG A 176 -5.71 13.55 -22.88
N VAL A 177 -5.92 12.27 -22.58
CA VAL A 177 -5.65 11.17 -23.51
C VAL A 177 -6.58 11.24 -24.73
N LEU A 178 -7.84 11.63 -24.52
CA LEU A 178 -8.81 11.83 -25.60
C LEU A 178 -8.54 13.08 -26.45
N GLN A 179 -7.73 14.03 -25.96
CA GLN A 179 -7.38 15.29 -26.63
C GLN A 179 -5.95 15.30 -27.20
N ALA A 180 -5.20 14.20 -27.07
CA ALA A 180 -3.85 14.12 -27.64
C ALA A 180 -3.92 14.12 -29.18
N PRO A 181 -3.19 15.01 -29.88
CA PRO A 181 -3.17 15.01 -31.34
C PRO A 181 -2.59 13.68 -31.83
N GLN A 182 -3.31 13.01 -32.74
CA GLN A 182 -2.86 11.79 -33.39
C GLN A 182 -1.74 12.15 -34.37
N SER A 183 -0.48 12.15 -33.91
CA SER A 183 0.66 12.14 -34.82
C SER A 183 0.78 10.74 -35.43
N GLU A 184 0.72 10.68 -36.76
CA GLU A 184 0.91 9.49 -37.61
C GLU A 184 2.20 8.71 -37.25
N PRO A 185 2.25 7.39 -37.55
CA PRO A 185 3.42 6.58 -37.21
C PRO A 185 4.58 6.93 -38.14
N GLU A 186 5.56 7.71 -37.64
CA GLU A 186 6.86 7.84 -38.29
C GLU A 186 7.67 6.53 -38.12
N SER A 187 8.21 6.09 -39.25
CA SER A 187 8.91 4.84 -39.55
C SER A 187 9.90 4.35 -38.49
N GLU A 188 9.90 3.02 -38.29
CA GLU A 188 10.89 2.24 -37.53
C GLU A 188 12.33 2.68 -37.80
N ASN A 189 13.05 3.10 -36.76
CA ASN A 189 14.50 3.26 -36.80
C ASN A 189 15.17 1.91 -36.46
N PRO A 190 15.92 1.27 -37.38
CA PRO A 190 16.49 -0.07 -37.17
C PRO A 190 17.68 -0.14 -36.20
N TYR A 191 18.12 0.98 -35.63
CA TYR A 191 19.30 1.04 -34.76
C TYR A 191 18.97 1.56 -33.36
N ALA A 192 18.22 0.78 -32.58
CA ALA A 192 18.19 0.93 -31.12
C ALA A 192 19.12 -0.12 -30.48
N PRO A 193 20.15 0.28 -29.71
CA PRO A 193 21.02 -0.68 -29.02
C PRO A 193 20.23 -1.45 -27.96
N GLN A 194 20.31 -2.79 -28.02
CA GLN A 194 19.66 -3.69 -27.06
C GLN A 194 20.32 -3.56 -25.68
N LEU A 195 19.61 -2.95 -24.73
CA LEU A 195 19.96 -3.01 -23.31
C LEU A 195 19.68 -4.43 -22.80
N GLN A 196 20.76 -5.19 -22.61
CA GLN A 196 20.74 -6.50 -21.96
C GLN A 196 20.10 -6.38 -20.57
N THR A 197 18.96 -7.05 -20.42
CA THR A 197 18.35 -7.34 -19.13
C THR A 197 19.24 -8.33 -18.38
N SER A 198 20.12 -7.84 -17.49
CA SER A 198 20.76 -8.70 -16.51
C SER A 198 19.82 -8.86 -15.30
N LYS A 199 19.48 -10.13 -15.06
CA LYS A 199 18.80 -10.62 -13.86
C LYS A 199 19.58 -10.16 -12.62
N SER A 200 18.90 -9.56 -11.64
CA SER A 200 19.36 -9.62 -10.26
C SER A 200 18.21 -10.06 -9.36
N LEU A 201 18.50 -11.14 -8.65
CA LEU A 201 17.63 -11.83 -7.71
C LEU A 201 17.31 -10.94 -6.52
N TYR A 202 16.11 -11.11 -6.00
CA TYR A 202 15.63 -10.58 -4.73
C TYR A 202 16.68 -10.71 -3.62
N THR A 203 17.40 -9.63 -3.39
CA THR A 203 18.13 -9.40 -2.14
C THR A 203 17.68 -8.03 -1.67
N VAL A 204 16.74 -8.02 -0.72
CA VAL A 204 16.27 -6.81 -0.07
C VAL A 204 17.22 -6.56 1.08
N ASP A 205 18.14 -5.63 0.87
CA ASP A 205 19.10 -5.25 1.90
C ASP A 205 18.41 -4.62 3.12
N ILE A 206 19.03 -4.83 4.28
CA ILE A 206 18.60 -4.32 5.58
C ILE A 206 18.86 -2.80 5.62
N TYR A 207 17.81 -2.00 5.76
CA TYR A 207 17.95 -0.56 5.96
C TYR A 207 17.08 -0.05 7.12
N PRO A 208 17.60 0.88 7.93
CA PRO A 208 16.86 1.51 9.01
C PRO A 208 15.79 2.48 8.47
N ILE A 209 14.62 2.50 9.11
CA ILE A 209 13.54 3.48 8.90
C ILE A 209 13.91 4.85 9.50
N ILE A 210 14.74 4.84 10.55
CA ILE A 210 15.18 6.04 11.28
C ILE A 210 16.67 5.89 11.52
N GLY A 211 17.46 6.88 11.08
CA GLY A 211 18.89 6.94 11.33
C GLY A 211 19.22 7.08 12.81
#